data_AF-A0A2N2ZJW3-F1
#
_entry.id   AF-A0A2N2ZJW3-F1
#
_cell.length_a   1.000
_cell.length_b   1.000
_cell.length_c   1.000
_cell.angle_alpha   90.00
_cell.angle_beta   90.00
_cell.angle_gamma   90.00
#
_symmetry.space_group_name_H-M   'P 1'
#
loop_
_entity.id
_entity.type
_entity.pdbx_description
1 polymer ?
#
loop_
_entity_poly.entity_id
_entity_poly.type
_entity_poly.pdbx_seq_one_letter_code
_entity_poly.pdbx_strand_id
1 'polypeptide(L)'
;MKKIIAILTLVLTISGCSGKPDAAALISIEEMKRVTMTLSSDEFMGRMPFTMGETLSINFLAQELQNIGFEPPFSGSYFQAVPMVKVTSVVHGPAFFNVAGEKMIFDAPDQIAINSPQTAEEMKLEKSALVFAGFGIDAPDYGWNDFEGLDLKGKTVVVMINDPGLYTGDSTLFKGREMTYYGRWTYKYEEAARKGASAILIIHEPLGAGYEFNVPRSSSISPRLFIDDNGKTERCMATGWLSAESAAKIFSKLGYNIDSLRASAVKRGFRPFEMNADFSVNIKNTIKREVSTNVAGILKGSKTPDQAVVITAHWDHFGIGEPQDGDSIYNGAVDNGTTMAWALEIGRAFSKLGKKPEKSIILLFPTSEEQGLNGSEYYTEHPIIPMSSTIACLNNDMMVPRGRMLDITMIGYGYSTLDSLYQEAAAKRGRYLLPDPNSHTGLFFRSDHFPFFRKGVPSIWAYGCYDSREHGKQWAMDTWDDFIKNVYHRPADNYNPNWDWSGIAEDTEIAFEIVYELTSGKGEKPVLTK
;
A
#
# COMPACT_ATOMS: atom_id res chain seq x y z
N MET A 1 81.34 -29.26 -16.24
CA MET A 1 80.65 -28.66 -15.07
C MET A 1 79.41 -27.92 -15.57
N LYS A 2 78.22 -28.54 -15.51
CA LYS A 2 76.95 -27.94 -15.95
C LYS A 2 76.23 -27.35 -14.73
N LYS A 3 75.95 -26.05 -14.74
CA LYS A 3 75.16 -25.34 -13.72
C LYS A 3 73.68 -25.64 -13.95
N ILE A 4 73.01 -26.20 -12.96
CA ILE A 4 71.55 -26.37 -12.92
C ILE A 4 70.99 -25.14 -12.19
N ILE A 5 70.18 -24.35 -12.89
CA ILE A 5 69.40 -23.24 -12.33
C ILE A 5 68.07 -23.82 -11.87
N ALA A 6 67.82 -23.80 -10.57
CA ALA A 6 66.53 -24.13 -9.98
C ALA A 6 65.60 -22.91 -10.10
N ILE A 7 64.54 -23.03 -10.88
CA ILE A 7 63.46 -22.04 -10.96
C ILE A 7 62.47 -22.38 -9.85
N LEU A 8 62.40 -21.52 -8.83
CA LEU A 8 61.39 -21.60 -7.77
C LEU A 8 60.10 -20.96 -8.28
N THR A 9 59.11 -21.78 -8.64
CA THR A 9 57.78 -21.31 -9.03
C THR A 9 56.99 -21.00 -7.76
N LEU A 10 56.83 -19.72 -7.43
CA LEU A 10 55.97 -19.26 -6.34
C LEU A 10 54.50 -19.40 -6.78
N VAL A 11 53.83 -20.46 -6.33
CA VAL A 11 52.39 -20.64 -6.50
C VAL A 11 51.70 -19.67 -5.53
N LEU A 12 51.21 -18.53 -6.03
CA LEU A 12 50.24 -17.71 -5.31
C LEU A 12 48.91 -18.47 -5.29
N THR A 13 48.60 -19.10 -4.16
CA THR A 13 47.23 -19.52 -3.84
C THR A 13 46.39 -18.28 -3.56
N ILE A 14 45.69 -17.79 -4.58
CA ILE A 14 44.58 -16.86 -4.39
C ILE A 14 43.44 -17.68 -3.77
N SER A 15 43.37 -17.70 -2.45
CA SER A 15 42.15 -18.10 -1.75
C SER A 15 41.09 -17.07 -2.10
N GLY A 16 40.26 -17.39 -3.10
CA GLY A 16 39.06 -16.63 -3.39
C GLY A 16 38.17 -16.67 -2.15
N CYS A 17 38.10 -15.57 -1.41
CA CYS A 17 37.17 -15.41 -0.30
C CYS A 17 35.74 -15.53 -0.83
N SER A 18 35.17 -16.73 -0.75
CA SER A 18 33.76 -17.01 -0.99
C SER A 18 32.92 -16.66 0.24
N GLY A 19 33.16 -15.50 0.86
CA GLY A 19 32.36 -15.00 1.98
C GLY A 19 31.09 -14.31 1.48
N LYS A 20 29.99 -14.39 2.26
CA LYS A 20 28.85 -13.48 2.09
C LYS A 20 29.37 -12.03 2.26
N PRO A 21 28.88 -11.04 1.49
CA PRO A 21 29.30 -9.66 1.64
C PRO A 21 28.97 -9.16 3.04
N ASP A 22 29.84 -8.33 3.61
CA ASP A 22 29.55 -7.62 4.84
C ASP A 22 28.57 -6.46 4.53
N ALA A 23 27.29 -6.67 4.86
CA ALA A 23 26.24 -5.69 4.59
C ALA A 23 26.51 -4.36 5.31
N ALA A 24 26.95 -4.41 6.58
CA ALA A 24 27.21 -3.22 7.39
C ALA A 24 28.31 -2.34 6.78
N ALA A 25 29.28 -2.94 6.08
CA ALA A 25 30.32 -2.21 5.37
C ALA A 25 29.84 -1.53 4.06
N LEU A 26 28.66 -1.90 3.54
CA LEU A 26 28.13 -1.41 2.27
C LEU A 26 27.05 -0.33 2.44
N ILE A 27 26.31 -0.38 3.55
CA ILE A 27 25.20 0.54 3.85
C ILE A 27 25.72 1.91 4.33
N SER A 28 25.20 3.00 3.76
CA SER A 28 25.54 4.39 4.11
C SER A 28 24.32 5.13 4.63
N ILE A 29 24.33 5.45 5.92
CA ILE A 29 23.34 6.33 6.55
C ILE A 29 23.35 7.72 5.90
N GLU A 30 24.52 8.24 5.55
CA GLU A 30 24.64 9.59 4.98
C GLU A 30 24.03 9.69 3.58
N GLU A 31 24.09 8.61 2.78
CA GLU A 31 23.38 8.60 1.49
C GLU A 31 21.87 8.52 1.68
N MET A 32 21.37 7.72 2.63
CA MET A 32 19.94 7.66 2.92
C MET A 32 19.42 9.02 3.40
N LYS A 33 20.14 9.67 4.32
CA LYS A 33 19.83 11.05 4.77
C LYS A 33 19.79 12.04 3.60
N ARG A 34 20.80 12.01 2.72
CA ARG A 34 20.86 12.91 1.55
C ARG A 34 19.62 12.74 0.67
N VAL A 35 19.30 11.50 0.30
CA VAL A 35 18.15 11.18 -0.56
C VAL A 35 16.85 11.66 0.08
N THR A 36 16.60 11.31 1.35
CA THR A 36 15.38 11.72 2.04
C THR A 36 15.28 13.23 2.15
N MET A 37 16.33 13.91 2.61
CA MET A 37 16.37 15.37 2.75
C MET A 37 16.11 16.09 1.42
N THR A 38 16.65 15.58 0.31
CA THR A 38 16.42 16.18 -1.02
C THR A 38 14.97 15.99 -1.46
N LEU A 39 14.46 14.75 -1.45
CA LEU A 39 13.12 14.44 -1.95
C LEU A 39 12.02 15.10 -1.11
N SER A 40 12.26 15.31 0.18
CA SER A 40 11.32 15.95 1.10
C SER A 40 11.59 17.44 1.35
N SER A 41 12.27 18.11 0.43
CA SER A 41 12.47 19.55 0.50
C SER A 41 11.32 20.30 -0.16
N ASP A 42 11.06 21.54 0.28
CA ASP A 42 10.01 22.40 -0.30
C ASP A 42 10.15 22.58 -1.82
N GLU A 43 11.38 22.48 -2.35
CA GLU A 43 11.67 22.53 -3.80
C GLU A 43 10.91 21.44 -4.56
N PHE A 44 10.71 20.27 -3.95
CA PHE A 44 9.97 19.14 -4.52
C PHE A 44 8.45 19.24 -4.30
N MET A 45 7.99 20.31 -3.64
CA MET A 45 6.57 20.70 -3.56
C MET A 45 5.62 19.59 -3.12
N GLY A 46 6.08 18.71 -2.22
CA GLY A 46 5.31 17.56 -1.73
C GLY A 46 4.95 16.50 -2.77
N ARG A 47 5.58 16.52 -3.95
CA ARG A 47 5.56 15.42 -4.94
C ARG A 47 4.17 14.91 -5.37
N MET A 48 3.17 15.78 -5.43
CA MET A 48 1.87 15.37 -5.98
C MET A 48 1.97 15.11 -7.48
N PRO A 49 1.30 14.07 -8.02
CA PRO A 49 1.24 13.85 -9.46
C PRO A 49 0.69 15.05 -10.23
N PHE A 50 1.16 15.24 -11.46
CA PHE A 50 0.81 16.36 -12.36
C PHE A 50 1.27 17.73 -11.88
N THR A 51 2.29 17.78 -11.02
CA THR A 51 2.90 19.03 -10.56
C THR A 51 4.37 19.11 -10.96
N MET A 52 5.02 20.25 -10.70
CA MET A 52 6.47 20.37 -10.84
C MET A 52 7.21 19.40 -9.89
N GLY A 53 6.62 19.11 -8.73
CA GLY A 53 7.16 18.13 -7.77
C GLY A 53 7.33 16.75 -8.39
N GLU A 54 6.38 16.29 -9.21
CA GLU A 54 6.55 15.05 -10.00
C GLU A 54 7.77 15.14 -10.91
N THR A 55 7.89 16.22 -11.70
CA THR A 55 9.00 16.38 -12.66
C THR A 55 10.35 16.34 -11.97
N LEU A 56 10.50 16.98 -10.82
CA LEU A 56 11.74 16.98 -10.04
C LEU A 56 12.02 15.60 -9.45
N SER A 57 11.00 14.95 -8.87
CA SER A 57 11.11 13.63 -8.23
C SER A 57 11.54 12.55 -9.20
N ILE A 58 10.87 12.44 -10.35
CA ILE A 58 11.15 11.35 -11.30
C ILE A 58 12.54 11.51 -11.93
N ASN A 59 12.97 12.74 -12.20
CA ASN A 59 14.30 13.01 -12.75
C ASN A 59 15.41 12.76 -11.71
N PHE A 60 15.18 13.14 -10.44
CA PHE A 60 16.09 12.82 -9.35
C PHE A 60 16.27 11.29 -9.21
N LEU A 61 15.16 10.54 -9.14
CA LEU A 61 15.21 9.08 -9.02
C LEU A 61 15.89 8.41 -10.22
N ALA A 62 15.59 8.84 -11.45
CA ALA A 62 16.26 8.33 -12.65
C ALA A 62 17.78 8.62 -12.63
N GLN A 63 18.19 9.78 -12.13
CA GLN A 63 19.60 10.13 -11.98
C GLN A 63 20.28 9.28 -10.90
N GLU A 64 19.64 9.05 -9.76
CA GLU A 64 20.15 8.15 -8.72
C GLU A 64 20.33 6.73 -9.25
N LEU A 65 19.32 6.19 -9.96
CA LEU A 65 19.40 4.89 -10.62
C LEU A 65 20.56 4.78 -11.60
N GLN A 66 20.76 5.81 -12.43
CA GLN A 66 21.89 5.87 -13.35
C GLN A 66 23.23 5.91 -12.60
N ASN A 67 23.34 6.70 -11.54
CA ASN A 67 24.57 6.85 -10.75
C ASN A 67 24.97 5.55 -10.07
N ILE A 68 23.99 4.75 -9.63
CA ILE A 68 24.23 3.43 -9.07
C ILE A 68 24.32 2.33 -10.14
N GLY A 69 24.29 2.67 -11.43
CA GLY A 69 24.53 1.72 -12.53
C GLY A 69 23.37 0.77 -12.86
N PHE A 70 22.14 1.11 -12.47
CA PHE A 70 20.94 0.40 -12.91
C PHE A 70 20.57 0.88 -14.32
N GLU A 71 20.20 -0.05 -15.21
CA GLU A 71 19.88 0.26 -16.61
C GLU A 71 18.42 0.72 -16.75
N PRO A 72 18.08 1.59 -17.72
CA PRO A 72 16.72 2.00 -18.01
C PRO A 72 15.91 0.88 -18.71
N PRO A 73 14.87 0.32 -18.08
CA PRO A 73 14.25 -0.92 -18.56
C PRO A 73 13.14 -0.72 -19.60
N PHE A 74 12.59 0.49 -19.75
CA PHE A 74 11.46 0.77 -20.65
C PHE A 74 11.94 1.25 -22.01
N SER A 75 12.47 0.34 -22.82
CA SER A 75 13.01 0.64 -24.16
C SER A 75 14.09 1.74 -24.15
N GLY A 76 14.96 1.71 -23.13
CA GLY A 76 16.01 2.72 -22.93
C GLY A 76 15.58 3.94 -22.10
N SER A 77 14.35 3.95 -21.58
CA SER A 77 13.85 4.94 -20.62
C SER A 77 13.74 4.38 -19.19
N TYR A 78 13.98 5.21 -18.17
CA TYR A 78 13.66 4.91 -16.77
C TYR A 78 12.16 5.10 -16.46
N PHE A 79 11.42 5.71 -17.39
CA PHE A 79 10.05 6.16 -17.19
C PHE A 79 9.05 5.24 -17.86
N GLN A 80 8.07 4.76 -17.09
CA GLN A 80 6.86 4.11 -17.60
C GLN A 80 5.68 5.06 -17.42
N ALA A 81 5.07 5.45 -18.54
CA ALA A 81 3.87 6.26 -18.55
C ALA A 81 2.69 5.48 -17.95
N VAL A 82 1.97 6.13 -17.04
CA VAL A 82 0.74 5.63 -16.40
C VAL A 82 -0.40 6.58 -16.76
N PRO A 83 -1.23 6.24 -17.76
CA PRO A 83 -2.40 7.02 -18.12
C PRO A 83 -3.41 7.06 -16.98
N MET A 84 -3.84 8.26 -16.60
CA MET A 84 -4.74 8.47 -15.48
C MET A 84 -5.88 9.41 -15.83
N VAL A 85 -6.97 9.26 -15.07
CA VAL A 85 -8.09 10.17 -15.05
C VAL A 85 -8.27 10.70 -13.64
N LYS A 86 -8.17 12.03 -13.52
CA LYS A 86 -8.52 12.78 -12.32
C LYS A 86 -10.01 13.08 -12.34
N VAL A 87 -10.69 12.68 -11.28
CA VAL A 87 -12.12 12.88 -11.09
C VAL A 87 -12.34 13.67 -9.81
N THR A 88 -12.95 14.84 -9.93
CA THR A 88 -13.39 15.65 -8.78
C THR A 88 -14.90 15.63 -8.72
N SER A 89 -15.46 15.02 -7.68
CA SER A 89 -16.90 14.90 -7.49
C SER A 89 -17.44 16.02 -6.61
N VAL A 90 -18.60 16.57 -6.99
CA VAL A 90 -19.40 17.49 -6.18
C VAL A 90 -20.82 16.93 -6.10
N VAL A 91 -21.30 16.71 -4.88
CA VAL A 91 -22.71 16.37 -4.65
C VAL A 91 -23.54 17.64 -4.85
N HIS A 92 -24.48 17.61 -5.79
CA HIS A 92 -25.37 18.72 -6.09
C HIS A 92 -26.73 18.53 -5.42
N GLY A 93 -27.00 19.37 -4.41
CA GLY A 93 -28.20 19.28 -3.60
C GLY A 93 -28.11 18.19 -2.52
N PRO A 94 -29.20 17.91 -1.79
CA PRO A 94 -29.17 16.94 -0.72
C PRO A 94 -29.09 15.51 -1.27
N ALA A 95 -28.25 14.68 -0.67
CA ALA A 95 -28.44 13.24 -0.69
C ALA A 95 -29.64 12.93 0.22
N PHE A 96 -30.61 12.17 -0.27
CA PHE A 96 -31.77 11.84 0.57
C PHE A 96 -32.19 10.40 0.42
N PHE A 97 -32.74 9.91 1.52
CA PHE A 97 -33.31 8.59 1.65
C PHE A 97 -34.81 8.75 1.87
N ASN A 98 -35.63 7.99 1.15
CA ASN A 98 -37.01 7.78 1.58
C ASN A 98 -37.02 6.50 2.40
N VAL A 99 -37.34 6.59 3.69
CA VAL A 99 -37.29 5.47 4.64
C VAL A 99 -38.67 5.27 5.23
N ALA A 100 -39.31 4.14 4.92
CA ALA A 100 -40.70 3.86 5.30
C ALA A 100 -41.68 5.01 4.95
N GLY A 101 -41.50 5.63 3.78
CA GLY A 101 -42.31 6.75 3.29
C GLY A 101 -41.93 8.13 3.84
N GLU A 102 -40.95 8.22 4.76
CA GLU A 102 -40.44 9.49 5.27
C GLU A 102 -39.17 9.91 4.52
N LYS A 103 -39.12 11.15 4.02
CA LYS A 103 -37.93 11.70 3.39
C LYS A 103 -36.95 12.21 4.45
N MET A 104 -35.75 11.65 4.46
CA MET A 104 -34.61 12.06 5.29
C MET A 104 -33.51 12.65 4.42
N ILE A 105 -33.01 13.83 4.78
CA ILE A 105 -31.94 14.54 4.07
C ILE A 105 -30.65 14.41 4.88
N PHE A 106 -29.55 14.14 4.18
CA PHE A 106 -28.21 14.08 4.75
C PHE A 106 -27.26 14.97 3.96
N ASP A 107 -26.50 15.77 4.69
CA ASP A 107 -25.52 16.69 4.12
C ASP A 107 -24.24 15.94 3.72
N ALA A 108 -23.78 16.14 2.48
CA ALA A 108 -22.48 15.67 2.03
C ALA A 108 -21.45 16.80 2.17
N PRO A 109 -20.23 16.55 2.68
CA PRO A 109 -19.68 15.24 3.04
C PRO A 109 -19.87 14.83 4.52
N ASP A 110 -20.44 15.70 5.36
CA ASP A 110 -20.38 15.56 6.82
C ASP A 110 -21.21 14.41 7.40
N GLN A 111 -22.36 14.10 6.79
CA GLN A 111 -23.26 13.04 7.23
C GLN A 111 -23.20 11.82 6.29
N ILE A 112 -22.84 12.05 5.03
CA ILE A 112 -22.62 11.03 3.99
C ILE A 112 -21.45 11.46 3.12
N ALA A 113 -20.36 10.70 3.18
CA ALA A 113 -19.15 10.95 2.40
C ALA A 113 -19.23 10.13 1.12
N ILE A 114 -19.68 10.74 0.02
CA ILE A 114 -19.96 10.04 -1.24
C ILE A 114 -19.34 10.77 -2.42
N ASN A 115 -18.79 9.99 -3.36
CA ASN A 115 -18.27 10.47 -4.63
C ASN A 115 -18.67 9.51 -5.75
N SER A 116 -18.25 9.83 -6.98
CA SER A 116 -18.46 8.96 -8.13
C SER A 116 -17.13 8.64 -8.81
N PRO A 117 -16.76 7.36 -8.92
CA PRO A 117 -15.55 6.94 -9.62
C PRO A 117 -15.74 6.84 -11.14
N GLN A 118 -16.89 7.30 -11.66
CA GLN A 118 -17.23 7.27 -13.07
C GLN A 118 -16.48 8.34 -13.86
N THR A 119 -16.17 8.03 -15.12
CA THR A 119 -15.66 8.99 -16.10
C THR A 119 -16.78 9.61 -16.92
N ALA A 120 -17.92 9.90 -16.27
CA ALA A 120 -19.04 10.66 -16.80
C ALA A 120 -19.24 11.96 -15.98
N GLU A 121 -19.73 13.03 -16.62
CA GLU A 121 -19.83 14.37 -15.98
C GLU A 121 -21.00 14.49 -14.99
N GLU A 122 -22.08 13.74 -15.19
CA GLU A 122 -23.25 13.77 -14.32
C GLU A 122 -23.78 12.37 -14.04
N MET A 123 -23.97 12.07 -12.75
CA MET A 123 -24.52 10.82 -12.26
C MET A 123 -25.74 11.16 -11.41
N LYS A 124 -26.90 10.69 -11.86
CA LYS A 124 -28.16 10.86 -11.15
C LYS A 124 -28.70 9.49 -10.76
N LEU A 125 -28.72 9.23 -9.46
CA LEU A 125 -29.42 8.08 -8.89
C LEU A 125 -30.75 8.57 -8.33
N GLU A 126 -31.85 7.98 -8.80
CA GLU A 126 -33.20 8.31 -8.35
C GLU A 126 -33.89 7.05 -7.85
N LYS A 127 -34.34 7.09 -6.60
CA LYS A 127 -35.11 6.01 -5.96
C LYS A 127 -34.44 4.64 -6.11
N SER A 128 -33.11 4.61 -5.98
CA SER A 128 -32.35 3.38 -5.98
C SER A 128 -32.67 2.58 -4.72
N ALA A 129 -33.33 1.43 -4.86
CA ALA A 129 -33.75 0.61 -3.71
C ALA A 129 -32.54 0.23 -2.84
N LEU A 130 -32.69 0.31 -1.52
CA LEU A 130 -31.63 -0.07 -0.59
C LEU A 130 -31.67 -1.56 -0.28
N VAL A 131 -30.49 -2.15 -0.19
CA VAL A 131 -30.29 -3.52 0.26
C VAL A 131 -29.22 -3.54 1.34
N PHE A 132 -29.50 -4.15 2.48
CA PHE A 132 -28.48 -4.40 3.50
C PHE A 132 -27.87 -5.79 3.28
N ALA A 133 -26.56 -5.82 3.01
CA ALA A 133 -25.83 -7.03 2.65
C ALA A 133 -24.70 -7.34 3.64
N GLY A 134 -24.97 -7.30 4.94
CA GLY A 134 -24.01 -7.73 5.96
C GLY A 134 -22.66 -7.00 5.84
N PHE A 135 -21.58 -7.75 5.63
CA PHE A 135 -20.25 -7.20 5.39
C PHE A 135 -19.91 -7.02 3.90
N GLY A 136 -20.81 -7.40 2.98
CA GLY A 136 -20.63 -7.25 1.54
C GLY A 136 -19.56 -8.20 0.98
N ILE A 137 -19.51 -9.43 1.48
CA ILE A 137 -18.46 -10.41 1.15
C ILE A 137 -19.02 -11.53 0.26
N ASP A 138 -18.35 -11.81 -0.86
CA ASP A 138 -18.43 -13.08 -1.59
C ASP A 138 -17.07 -13.78 -1.54
N ALA A 139 -16.97 -14.80 -0.68
CA ALA A 139 -15.76 -15.52 -0.37
C ALA A 139 -16.01 -17.05 -0.42
N PRO A 140 -15.93 -17.67 -1.62
CA PRO A 140 -16.16 -19.10 -1.78
C PRO A 140 -15.23 -19.98 -0.93
N ASP A 141 -13.97 -19.58 -0.75
CA ASP A 141 -12.99 -20.31 0.06
C ASP A 141 -13.37 -20.36 1.55
N TYR A 142 -14.20 -19.41 1.99
CA TYR A 142 -14.79 -19.37 3.34
C TYR A 142 -16.22 -19.91 3.37
N GLY A 143 -16.78 -20.33 2.23
CA GLY A 143 -18.20 -20.70 2.11
C GLY A 143 -19.13 -19.56 2.56
N TRP A 144 -18.81 -18.33 2.18
CA TRP A 144 -19.49 -17.12 2.64
C TRP A 144 -19.98 -16.28 1.46
N ASN A 145 -21.25 -15.88 1.47
CA ASN A 145 -21.81 -15.00 0.44
C ASN A 145 -22.94 -14.12 1.01
N ASP A 146 -22.61 -12.86 1.27
CA ASP A 146 -23.54 -11.85 1.78
C ASP A 146 -24.52 -11.32 0.72
N PHE A 147 -24.38 -11.73 -0.54
CA PHE A 147 -25.25 -11.35 -1.65
C PHE A 147 -26.20 -12.48 -2.07
N GLU A 148 -26.11 -13.64 -1.42
CA GLU A 148 -26.88 -14.82 -1.82
C GLU A 148 -28.38 -14.55 -1.79
N GLY A 149 -29.03 -14.75 -2.95
CA GLY A 149 -30.48 -14.55 -3.11
C GLY A 149 -30.92 -13.12 -3.42
N LEU A 150 -29.99 -12.19 -3.66
CA LEU A 150 -30.29 -10.82 -4.05
C LEU A 150 -30.05 -10.54 -5.53
N ASP A 151 -30.95 -9.78 -6.15
CA ASP A 151 -30.66 -9.04 -7.37
C ASP A 151 -30.21 -7.64 -7.00
N LEU A 152 -28.95 -7.30 -7.28
CA LEU A 152 -28.38 -5.97 -6.98
C LEU A 152 -28.47 -5.00 -8.16
N LYS A 153 -28.96 -5.44 -9.33
CA LYS A 153 -29.00 -4.61 -10.53
C LYS A 153 -29.80 -3.34 -10.30
N GLY A 154 -29.16 -2.18 -10.43
CA GLY A 154 -29.82 -0.89 -10.28
C GLY A 154 -30.05 -0.45 -8.82
N LYS A 155 -29.55 -1.21 -7.84
CA LYS A 155 -29.80 -0.96 -6.40
C LYS A 155 -28.60 -0.29 -5.72
N THR A 156 -28.85 0.25 -4.54
CA THR A 156 -27.82 0.75 -3.61
C THR A 156 -27.60 -0.29 -2.52
N VAL A 157 -26.39 -0.85 -2.44
CA VAL A 157 -26.05 -1.79 -1.37
C VAL A 157 -25.46 -1.04 -0.17
N VAL A 158 -25.89 -1.42 1.04
CA VAL A 158 -25.38 -0.91 2.31
C VAL A 158 -24.69 -2.06 3.05
N VAL A 159 -23.44 -1.85 3.45
CA VAL A 159 -22.58 -2.90 4.04
C VAL A 159 -21.81 -2.37 5.25
N MET A 160 -21.37 -3.27 6.12
CA MET A 160 -20.46 -2.97 7.22
C MET A 160 -19.00 -2.95 6.74
N ILE A 161 -18.17 -2.12 7.38
CA ILE A 161 -16.72 -2.15 7.19
C ILE A 161 -16.10 -3.40 7.85
N ASN A 162 -14.91 -3.81 7.40
CA ASN A 162 -14.17 -4.98 7.87
C ASN A 162 -14.87 -6.31 7.53
N ASP A 163 -14.38 -7.43 8.08
CA ASP A 163 -14.96 -8.76 7.94
C ASP A 163 -15.43 -9.33 9.30
N PRO A 164 -16.27 -10.38 9.30
CA PRO A 164 -16.80 -10.99 10.52
C PRO A 164 -15.75 -11.41 11.57
N GLY A 165 -14.52 -11.71 11.15
CA GLY A 165 -13.47 -12.19 12.04
C GLY A 165 -13.14 -11.17 13.14
N LEU A 166 -13.10 -9.88 12.79
CA LEU A 166 -12.75 -8.79 13.72
C LEU A 166 -13.61 -8.80 14.98
N TYR A 167 -14.91 -8.99 14.81
CA TYR A 167 -15.91 -8.83 15.88
C TYR A 167 -16.14 -10.11 16.67
N THR A 168 -15.74 -11.27 16.13
CA THR A 168 -15.80 -12.56 16.83
C THR A 168 -14.50 -12.90 17.54
N GLY A 169 -13.37 -12.46 17.00
CA GLY A 169 -12.04 -12.88 17.43
C GLY A 169 -11.72 -14.36 17.12
N ASP A 170 -12.62 -15.07 16.44
CA ASP A 170 -12.47 -16.48 16.10
C ASP A 170 -11.54 -16.62 14.88
N SER A 171 -10.34 -17.15 15.08
CA SER A 171 -9.36 -17.35 14.01
C SER A 171 -9.78 -18.41 12.98
N THR A 172 -10.86 -19.17 13.22
CA THR A 172 -11.45 -20.10 12.24
C THR A 172 -12.47 -19.44 11.32
N LEU A 173 -12.84 -18.18 11.61
CA LEU A 173 -13.70 -17.36 10.77
C LEU A 173 -12.85 -16.23 10.16
N PHE A 174 -12.62 -16.31 8.85
CA PHE A 174 -11.63 -15.47 8.16
C PHE A 174 -10.24 -15.67 8.77
N LYS A 175 -9.62 -14.62 9.31
CA LYS A 175 -8.34 -14.69 10.04
C LYS A 175 -8.48 -14.12 11.47
N GLY A 176 -9.67 -14.24 12.06
CA GLY A 176 -9.97 -13.63 13.35
C GLY A 176 -9.80 -12.12 13.27
N ARG A 177 -8.97 -11.53 14.13
CA ARG A 177 -8.81 -10.06 14.16
C ARG A 177 -7.97 -9.50 13.00
N GLU A 178 -7.22 -10.33 12.29
CA GLU A 178 -6.49 -9.89 11.10
C GLU A 178 -7.49 -9.67 9.95
N MET A 179 -7.49 -8.46 9.38
CA MET A 179 -8.33 -8.15 8.23
C MET A 179 -7.91 -9.02 7.04
N THR A 180 -8.87 -9.67 6.40
CA THR A 180 -8.69 -10.25 5.07
C THR A 180 -9.02 -9.22 3.99
N TYR A 181 -8.64 -9.46 2.73
CA TYR A 181 -8.99 -8.51 1.66
C TYR A 181 -10.50 -8.29 1.54
N TYR A 182 -11.32 -9.28 1.92
CA TYR A 182 -12.78 -9.16 2.02
C TYR A 182 -13.27 -8.06 2.97
N GLY A 183 -12.47 -7.75 4.01
CA GLY A 183 -12.75 -6.68 4.95
C GLY A 183 -12.42 -5.28 4.41
N ARG A 184 -11.59 -5.18 3.36
CA ARG A 184 -11.13 -3.90 2.81
C ARG A 184 -12.24 -3.18 2.06
N TRP A 185 -12.35 -1.86 2.24
CA TRP A 185 -13.37 -1.07 1.56
C TRP A 185 -13.25 -1.09 0.02
N THR A 186 -12.03 -1.19 -0.53
CA THR A 186 -11.81 -1.30 -1.98
C THR A 186 -12.44 -2.57 -2.53
N TYR A 187 -12.22 -3.71 -1.87
CA TYR A 187 -12.90 -4.97 -2.21
C TYR A 187 -14.41 -4.79 -2.22
N LYS A 188 -15.00 -4.13 -1.19
CA LYS A 188 -16.45 -3.93 -1.11
C LYS A 188 -16.97 -3.13 -2.30
N TYR A 189 -16.26 -2.07 -2.70
CA TYR A 189 -16.62 -1.27 -3.89
C TYR A 189 -16.54 -2.09 -5.18
N GLU A 190 -15.46 -2.84 -5.36
CA GLU A 190 -15.26 -3.68 -6.54
C GLU A 190 -16.28 -4.81 -6.62
N GLU A 191 -16.54 -5.52 -5.52
CA GLU A 191 -17.50 -6.62 -5.49
C GLU A 191 -18.93 -6.13 -5.71
N ALA A 192 -19.32 -5.00 -5.11
CA ALA A 192 -20.63 -4.39 -5.40
C ALA A 192 -20.80 -4.06 -6.89
N ALA A 193 -19.75 -3.53 -7.53
CA ALA A 193 -19.76 -3.28 -8.98
C ALA A 193 -19.89 -4.59 -9.78
N ARG A 194 -19.11 -5.64 -9.44
CA ARG A 194 -19.20 -6.97 -10.08
C ARG A 194 -20.59 -7.61 -9.92
N LYS A 195 -21.29 -7.33 -8.83
CA LYS A 195 -22.68 -7.77 -8.60
C LYS A 195 -23.73 -6.90 -9.31
N GLY A 196 -23.33 -5.82 -9.97
CA GLY A 196 -24.22 -4.94 -10.73
C GLY A 196 -24.92 -3.85 -9.91
N ALA A 197 -24.46 -3.57 -8.69
CA ALA A 197 -24.99 -2.49 -7.87
C ALA A 197 -24.75 -1.13 -8.56
N SER A 198 -25.75 -0.25 -8.49
CA SER A 198 -25.61 1.13 -8.95
C SER A 198 -24.84 2.00 -7.96
N ALA A 199 -24.95 1.70 -6.67
CA ALA A 199 -24.18 2.37 -5.64
C ALA A 199 -23.87 1.46 -4.46
N ILE A 200 -22.85 1.85 -3.70
CA ILE A 200 -22.50 1.22 -2.42
C ILE A 200 -22.24 2.28 -1.35
N LEU A 201 -22.79 2.05 -0.16
CA LEU A 201 -22.55 2.83 1.04
C LEU A 201 -22.02 1.93 2.16
N ILE A 202 -20.85 2.26 2.69
CA ILE A 202 -20.25 1.55 3.81
C ILE A 202 -20.64 2.25 5.12
N ILE A 203 -21.11 1.50 6.11
CA ILE A 203 -21.34 2.01 7.46
C ILE A 203 -19.98 2.18 8.13
N HIS A 204 -19.62 3.42 8.48
CA HIS A 204 -18.37 3.71 9.16
C HIS A 204 -18.39 3.25 10.62
N GLU A 205 -17.31 2.59 11.03
CA GLU A 205 -16.99 2.27 12.42
C GLU A 205 -15.46 2.45 12.61
N PRO A 206 -14.98 3.27 13.57
CA PRO A 206 -13.56 3.54 13.73
C PRO A 206 -12.70 2.28 13.89
N LEU A 207 -13.13 1.32 14.70
CA LEU A 207 -12.41 0.07 14.92
C LEU A 207 -12.25 -0.74 13.63
N GLY A 208 -13.31 -0.86 12.84
CA GLY A 208 -13.29 -1.65 11.61
C GLY A 208 -12.57 -0.94 10.45
N ALA A 209 -12.64 0.39 10.40
CA ALA A 209 -11.96 1.20 9.39
C ALA A 209 -10.47 1.43 9.69
N GLY A 210 -10.09 1.46 10.97
CA GLY A 210 -8.76 1.86 11.44
C GLY A 210 -8.53 3.37 11.43
N TYR A 211 -9.58 4.17 11.23
CA TYR A 211 -9.53 5.64 11.20
C TYR A 211 -10.91 6.27 11.42
N GLU A 212 -10.91 7.53 11.83
CA GLU A 212 -12.12 8.32 12.05
C GLU A 212 -12.85 8.70 10.76
N PHE A 213 -14.14 9.04 10.87
CA PHE A 213 -14.99 9.39 9.72
C PHE A 213 -14.48 10.62 8.93
N ASN A 214 -13.65 11.46 9.55
CA ASN A 214 -13.02 12.58 8.86
C ASN A 214 -12.17 12.14 7.66
N VAL A 215 -11.61 10.93 7.67
CA VAL A 215 -10.84 10.39 6.54
C VAL A 215 -11.72 10.18 5.30
N PRO A 216 -12.76 9.32 5.32
CA PRO A 216 -13.64 9.15 4.16
C PRO A 216 -14.36 10.45 3.78
N ARG A 217 -14.71 11.30 4.77
CA ARG A 217 -15.25 12.64 4.54
C ARG A 217 -14.33 13.47 3.64
N SER A 218 -13.08 13.71 4.05
CA SER A 218 -12.11 14.48 3.27
C SER A 218 -11.84 13.82 1.92
N SER A 219 -11.63 12.50 1.89
CA SER A 219 -11.39 11.75 0.64
C SER A 219 -12.54 11.81 -0.36
N SER A 220 -13.78 12.05 0.09
CA SER A 220 -14.94 12.13 -0.81
C SER A 220 -15.02 13.44 -1.60
N ILE A 221 -14.38 14.51 -1.10
CA ILE A 221 -14.36 15.83 -1.74
C ILE A 221 -13.01 16.16 -2.40
N SER A 222 -11.95 15.43 -2.05
CA SER A 222 -10.66 15.52 -2.73
C SER A 222 -10.74 14.91 -4.14
N PRO A 223 -10.02 15.49 -5.13
CA PRO A 223 -9.84 14.85 -6.43
C PRO A 223 -9.26 13.43 -6.27
N ARG A 224 -9.79 12.47 -7.03
CA ARG A 224 -9.30 11.08 -7.06
C ARG A 224 -8.65 10.76 -8.39
N LEU A 225 -7.53 10.04 -8.34
CA LEU A 225 -6.85 9.52 -9.52
C LEU A 225 -7.21 8.05 -9.73
N PHE A 226 -7.54 7.70 -10.97
CA PHE A 226 -7.74 6.33 -11.40
C PHE A 226 -6.90 6.07 -12.64
N ILE A 227 -6.48 4.83 -12.85
CA ILE A 227 -5.94 4.41 -14.16
C ILE A 227 -7.02 4.64 -15.23
N ASP A 228 -6.64 5.29 -16.34
CA ASP A 228 -7.49 5.41 -17.52
C ASP A 228 -7.35 4.14 -18.38
N ASP A 229 -8.21 3.16 -18.11
CA ASP A 229 -8.25 1.89 -18.80
C ASP A 229 -9.24 1.86 -19.98
N ASN A 230 -9.76 3.03 -20.38
CA ASN A 230 -10.82 3.20 -21.37
C ASN A 230 -12.15 2.49 -21.00
N GLY A 231 -12.49 2.46 -19.71
CA GLY A 231 -13.78 1.93 -19.23
C GLY A 231 -13.81 0.42 -19.13
N LYS A 232 -12.66 -0.24 -18.99
CA LYS A 232 -12.58 -1.70 -18.79
C LYS A 232 -13.00 -2.10 -17.38
N THR A 233 -12.64 -1.29 -16.38
CA THR A 233 -13.01 -1.54 -14.98
C THR A 233 -14.46 -1.12 -14.77
N GLU A 234 -15.29 -2.08 -14.41
CA GLU A 234 -16.65 -1.81 -13.95
C GLU A 234 -16.62 -1.15 -12.57
N ARG A 235 -17.40 -0.09 -12.40
CA ARG A 235 -17.51 0.66 -11.15
C ARG A 235 -18.96 1.00 -10.86
N CYS A 236 -19.33 1.09 -9.58
CA CYS A 236 -20.62 1.65 -9.18
C CYS A 236 -20.73 3.12 -9.67
N MET A 237 -21.94 3.61 -9.91
CA MET A 237 -22.17 5.02 -10.24
C MET A 237 -21.78 5.94 -9.08
N ALA A 238 -22.02 5.50 -7.83
CA ALA A 238 -21.61 6.22 -6.64
C ALA A 238 -21.05 5.26 -5.58
N THR A 239 -20.00 5.68 -4.89
CA THR A 239 -19.37 4.93 -3.80
C THR A 239 -19.19 5.86 -2.61
N GLY A 240 -19.47 5.39 -1.41
CA GLY A 240 -19.35 6.25 -0.24
C GLY A 240 -19.52 5.58 1.10
N TRP A 241 -19.57 6.42 2.12
CA TRP A 241 -19.67 6.04 3.52
C TRP A 241 -20.80 6.81 4.20
N LEU A 242 -21.53 6.12 5.07
CA LEU A 242 -22.43 6.74 6.03
C LEU A 242 -21.68 6.94 7.34
N SER A 243 -21.85 8.10 7.98
CA SER A 243 -21.45 8.25 9.38
C SER A 243 -22.24 7.25 10.24
N ALA A 244 -21.67 6.85 11.38
CA ALA A 244 -22.36 5.95 12.31
C ALA A 244 -23.74 6.51 12.74
N GLU A 245 -23.82 7.82 12.96
CA GLU A 245 -25.07 8.51 13.30
C GLU A 245 -26.10 8.46 12.17
N SER A 246 -25.68 8.73 10.92
CA SER A 246 -26.57 8.68 9.75
C SER A 246 -27.11 7.28 9.52
N ALA A 247 -26.24 6.27 9.61
CA ALA A 247 -26.66 4.88 9.52
C ALA A 247 -27.67 4.55 10.64
N ALA A 248 -27.38 4.90 11.90
CA ALA A 248 -28.28 4.64 13.02
C ALA A 248 -29.66 5.27 12.82
N LYS A 249 -29.74 6.50 12.29
CA LYS A 249 -31.00 7.17 11.96
C LYS A 249 -31.82 6.41 10.90
N ILE A 250 -31.18 5.98 9.80
CA ILE A 250 -31.84 5.23 8.72
C ILE A 250 -32.34 3.88 9.24
N PHE A 251 -31.49 3.11 9.91
CA PHE A 251 -31.83 1.75 10.36
C PHE A 251 -32.86 1.74 11.50
N SER A 252 -32.77 2.66 12.46
CA SER A 252 -33.73 2.72 13.57
C SER A 252 -35.15 3.07 13.10
N LYS A 253 -35.29 3.87 12.04
CA LYS A 253 -36.60 4.16 11.42
C LYS A 253 -37.27 2.91 10.85
N LEU A 254 -36.47 1.94 10.41
CA LEU A 254 -36.92 0.64 9.93
C LEU A 254 -37.09 -0.40 11.05
N GLY A 255 -36.87 -0.02 12.31
CA GLY A 255 -36.94 -0.92 13.46
C GLY A 255 -35.68 -1.76 13.68
N TYR A 256 -34.57 -1.44 13.01
CA TYR A 256 -33.30 -2.16 13.15
C TYR A 256 -32.34 -1.43 14.08
N ASN A 257 -31.55 -2.21 14.83
CA ASN A 257 -30.40 -1.74 15.59
C ASN A 257 -29.12 -2.28 14.94
N ILE A 258 -28.15 -1.41 14.65
CA ILE A 258 -26.94 -1.78 13.90
C ILE A 258 -26.08 -2.81 14.65
N ASP A 259 -25.99 -2.71 15.98
CA ASP A 259 -25.22 -3.68 16.78
C ASP A 259 -25.86 -5.07 16.72
N SER A 260 -27.19 -5.14 16.76
CA SER A 260 -27.94 -6.39 16.62
C SER A 260 -27.82 -6.98 15.22
N LEU A 261 -27.81 -6.12 14.19
CA LEU A 261 -27.55 -6.53 12.81
C LEU A 261 -26.13 -7.08 12.67
N ARG A 262 -25.12 -6.42 13.25
CA ARG A 262 -23.73 -6.88 13.23
C ARG A 262 -23.58 -8.22 13.94
N ALA A 263 -24.15 -8.36 15.15
CA ALA A 263 -24.15 -9.61 15.90
C ALA A 263 -24.83 -10.77 15.14
N SER A 264 -25.71 -10.46 14.18
CA SER A 264 -26.32 -11.43 13.28
C SER A 264 -25.44 -11.68 12.04
N ALA A 265 -24.90 -10.63 11.45
CA ALA A 265 -24.08 -10.65 10.23
C ALA A 265 -22.73 -11.34 10.43
N VAL A 266 -22.23 -11.46 11.67
CA VAL A 266 -21.02 -12.24 11.95
C VAL A 266 -21.25 -13.75 11.98
N LYS A 267 -22.50 -14.22 11.88
CA LYS A 267 -22.86 -15.65 11.93
C LYS A 267 -23.06 -16.20 10.52
N ARG A 268 -22.52 -17.39 10.27
CA ARG A 268 -22.79 -18.15 9.04
C ARG A 268 -24.30 -18.32 8.84
N GLY A 269 -24.76 -18.09 7.62
CA GLY A 269 -26.18 -18.18 7.26
C GLY A 269 -26.98 -16.90 7.52
N PHE A 270 -26.33 -15.78 7.90
CA PHE A 270 -26.95 -14.46 7.77
C PHE A 270 -27.51 -14.28 6.35
N ARG A 271 -28.72 -13.73 6.27
CA ARG A 271 -29.39 -13.47 5.00
C ARG A 271 -29.51 -11.97 4.79
N PRO A 272 -29.05 -11.46 3.66
CA PRO A 272 -29.22 -10.05 3.33
C PRO A 272 -30.70 -9.76 3.03
N PHE A 273 -31.09 -8.49 3.06
CA PHE A 273 -32.49 -8.12 2.85
C PHE A 273 -32.66 -6.77 2.17
N GLU A 274 -33.74 -6.65 1.39
CA GLU A 274 -34.20 -5.36 0.89
C GLU A 274 -34.77 -4.52 2.02
N MET A 275 -34.35 -3.27 2.08
CA MET A 275 -34.85 -2.30 3.03
C MET A 275 -36.12 -1.67 2.46
N ASN A 276 -37.10 -1.32 3.30
CA ASN A 276 -38.22 -0.46 2.89
C ASN A 276 -37.74 1.00 2.76
N ALA A 277 -36.75 1.22 1.90
CA ALA A 277 -36.09 2.49 1.66
C ALA A 277 -35.49 2.60 0.25
N ASP A 278 -35.37 3.84 -0.24
CA ASP A 278 -34.65 4.16 -1.47
C ASP A 278 -33.69 5.36 -1.29
N PHE A 279 -32.66 5.41 -2.13
CA PHE A 279 -31.60 6.43 -2.11
C PHE A 279 -31.63 7.25 -3.40
N SER A 280 -31.49 8.56 -3.25
CA SER A 280 -31.31 9.47 -4.39
C SER A 280 -30.15 10.44 -4.13
N VAL A 281 -29.33 10.65 -5.17
CA VAL A 281 -28.21 11.60 -5.15
C VAL A 281 -27.94 12.09 -6.56
N ASN A 282 -27.51 13.35 -6.69
CA ASN A 282 -26.94 13.91 -7.91
C ASN A 282 -25.47 14.26 -7.64
N ILE A 283 -24.58 13.71 -8.46
CA ILE A 283 -23.14 13.98 -8.40
C ILE A 283 -22.73 14.55 -9.75
N LYS A 284 -21.96 15.64 -9.74
CA LYS A 284 -21.25 16.12 -10.92
C LYS A 284 -19.77 15.88 -10.77
N ASN A 285 -19.17 15.35 -11.83
CA ASN A 285 -17.74 15.14 -11.89
C ASN A 285 -17.10 16.16 -12.84
N THR A 286 -16.01 16.77 -12.39
CA THR A 286 -15.01 17.36 -13.30
C THR A 286 -13.98 16.30 -13.62
N ILE A 287 -13.73 16.06 -14.91
CA ILE A 287 -12.84 15.01 -15.39
C ILE A 287 -11.65 15.64 -16.11
N LYS A 288 -10.43 15.23 -15.74
CA LYS A 288 -9.20 15.62 -16.43
C LYS A 288 -8.33 14.39 -16.66
N ARG A 289 -7.95 14.15 -17.91
CA ARG A 289 -7.03 13.06 -18.27
C ARG A 289 -5.62 13.59 -18.32
N GLU A 290 -4.72 12.92 -17.64
CA GLU A 290 -3.30 13.27 -17.51
C GLU A 290 -2.48 11.97 -17.48
N VAL A 291 -1.16 12.08 -17.63
CA VAL A 291 -0.26 10.92 -17.58
C VAL A 291 0.75 11.21 -16.48
N SER A 292 0.84 10.31 -15.50
CA SER A 292 1.92 10.33 -14.51
C SER A 292 2.90 9.20 -14.82
N THR A 293 3.93 9.03 -14.00
CA THR A 293 5.11 8.25 -14.37
C THR A 293 5.59 7.34 -13.25
N ASN A 294 5.65 6.03 -13.51
CA ASN A 294 6.48 5.13 -12.72
C ASN A 294 7.95 5.33 -13.12
N VAL A 295 8.86 5.24 -12.15
CA VAL A 295 10.31 5.22 -12.40
C VAL A 295 10.84 3.84 -12.06
N ALA A 296 11.66 3.24 -12.92
CA ALA A 296 12.30 1.97 -12.58
C ALA A 296 13.68 1.85 -13.20
N GLY A 297 14.57 1.16 -12.49
CA GLY A 297 15.88 0.74 -13.00
C GLY A 297 16.06 -0.76 -12.83
N ILE A 298 16.85 -1.39 -13.70
CA ILE A 298 17.17 -2.81 -13.61
C ILE A 298 18.69 -3.05 -13.54
N LEU A 299 19.13 -3.75 -12.50
CA LEU A 299 20.46 -4.36 -12.47
C LEU A 299 20.33 -5.79 -13.02
N LYS A 300 20.70 -5.97 -14.31
CA LYS A 300 20.58 -7.28 -14.97
C LYS A 300 21.46 -8.34 -14.32
N GLY A 301 20.86 -9.49 -14.03
CA GLY A 301 21.54 -10.68 -13.56
C GLY A 301 22.57 -11.20 -14.57
N SER A 302 23.65 -11.80 -14.07
CA SER A 302 24.74 -12.35 -14.89
C SER A 302 24.42 -13.70 -15.53
N LYS A 303 23.46 -14.46 -14.99
CA LYS A 303 23.09 -15.81 -15.48
C LYS A 303 21.63 -15.93 -15.87
N THR A 304 20.72 -15.39 -15.07
CA THR A 304 19.26 -15.48 -15.26
C THR A 304 18.66 -14.07 -15.23
N PRO A 305 18.95 -13.24 -16.25
CA PRO A 305 18.53 -11.84 -16.28
C PRO A 305 17.01 -11.65 -16.41
N ASP A 306 16.28 -12.70 -16.77
CA ASP A 306 14.84 -12.78 -16.99
C ASP A 306 14.04 -13.12 -15.73
N GLN A 307 14.70 -13.31 -14.59
CA GLN A 307 14.06 -13.39 -13.26
C GLN A 307 14.54 -12.24 -12.39
N ALA A 308 13.64 -11.66 -11.60
CA ALA A 308 14.01 -10.56 -10.70
C ALA A 308 13.36 -10.60 -9.33
N VAL A 309 14.09 -10.06 -8.35
CA VAL A 309 13.50 -9.51 -7.14
C VAL A 309 13.16 -8.05 -7.39
N VAL A 310 11.96 -7.64 -7.01
CA VAL A 310 11.54 -6.23 -7.05
C VAL A 310 11.69 -5.64 -5.66
N ILE A 311 12.29 -4.46 -5.56
CA ILE A 311 12.29 -3.61 -4.38
C ILE A 311 11.48 -2.37 -4.76
N THR A 312 10.44 -2.05 -4.01
CA THR A 312 9.50 -0.97 -4.37
C THR A 312 9.24 -0.01 -3.21
N ALA A 313 9.08 1.25 -3.57
CA ALA A 313 8.65 2.36 -2.71
C ALA A 313 8.07 3.44 -3.63
N HIS A 314 6.84 3.92 -3.42
CA HIS A 314 6.28 4.99 -4.26
C HIS A 314 7.14 6.27 -4.23
N TRP A 315 6.85 7.24 -5.08
CA TRP A 315 7.52 8.54 -5.00
C TRP A 315 6.58 9.69 -4.68
N ASP A 316 5.28 9.53 -4.91
CA ASP A 316 4.31 10.60 -4.75
C ASP A 316 3.92 10.83 -3.30
N HIS A 317 3.48 12.05 -3.01
CA HIS A 317 2.81 12.40 -1.75
C HIS A 317 1.71 13.46 -2.03
N PHE A 318 1.18 14.15 -1.02
CA PHE A 318 0.00 15.01 -1.15
C PHE A 318 0.21 16.38 -1.82
N GLY A 319 1.45 16.84 -1.99
CA GLY A 319 1.74 18.14 -2.61
C GLY A 319 1.46 19.32 -1.69
N ILE A 320 0.85 20.37 -2.25
CA ILE A 320 0.47 21.59 -1.51
C ILE A 320 -1.03 21.52 -1.23
N GLY A 321 -1.39 21.50 0.05
CA GLY A 321 -2.76 21.30 0.52
C GLY A 321 -3.24 22.37 1.49
N GLU A 322 -4.24 22.04 2.30
CA GLU A 322 -4.73 22.94 3.36
C GLU A 322 -3.62 23.20 4.39
N PRO A 323 -3.37 24.47 4.76
CA PRO A 323 -2.35 24.79 5.74
C PRO A 323 -2.67 24.24 7.15
N GLN A 324 -1.66 23.69 7.81
CA GLN A 324 -1.68 23.28 9.22
C GLN A 324 -0.49 23.93 9.91
N ASP A 325 -0.74 24.61 11.04
CA ASP A 325 0.29 25.34 11.81
C ASP A 325 1.17 26.30 10.98
N GLY A 326 0.61 26.86 9.90
CA GLY A 326 1.28 27.82 9.02
C GLY A 326 2.07 27.20 7.86
N ASP A 327 2.15 25.87 7.78
CA ASP A 327 2.74 25.12 6.67
C ASP A 327 1.66 24.48 5.80
N SER A 328 1.85 24.46 4.48
CA SER A 328 0.90 23.91 3.51
C SER A 328 1.52 22.84 2.61
N ILE A 329 2.82 22.58 2.75
CA ILE A 329 3.54 21.62 1.91
C ILE A 329 3.62 20.29 2.65
N TYR A 330 3.06 19.26 2.05
CA TYR A 330 3.10 17.90 2.57
C TYR A 330 4.38 17.27 2.02
N ASN A 331 5.50 17.52 2.69
CA ASN A 331 6.84 17.19 2.19
C ASN A 331 7.14 15.68 2.18
N GLY A 332 6.52 14.89 3.04
CA GLY A 332 6.59 13.44 2.96
C GLY A 332 8.00 12.88 3.17
N ALA A 333 8.64 13.29 4.27
CA ALA A 333 9.97 12.83 4.61
C ALA A 333 9.96 11.36 5.04
N VAL A 334 9.08 10.98 5.98
CA VAL A 334 8.90 9.59 6.40
C VAL A 334 8.02 8.83 5.42
N ASP A 335 6.92 9.45 4.98
CA ASP A 335 6.00 8.96 3.96
C ASP A 335 6.17 9.79 2.67
N ASN A 336 7.15 9.49 1.83
CA ASN A 336 7.92 8.24 1.85
C ASN A 336 9.38 8.40 1.39
N GLY A 337 9.97 9.58 1.66
CA GLY A 337 11.38 9.85 1.39
C GLY A 337 12.36 8.84 2.04
N THR A 338 12.04 8.33 3.23
CA THR A 338 12.84 7.31 3.93
C THR A 338 12.89 5.97 3.20
N THR A 339 11.80 5.57 2.55
CA THR A 339 11.68 4.25 1.91
C THR A 339 12.25 4.26 0.50
N MET A 340 12.13 5.38 -0.21
CA MET A 340 12.90 5.61 -1.43
C MET A 340 14.41 5.55 -1.18
N ALA A 341 14.87 6.16 -0.09
CA ALA A 341 16.26 6.11 0.34
C ALA A 341 16.71 4.67 0.67
N TRP A 342 15.90 3.90 1.40
CA TRP A 342 16.14 2.48 1.68
C TRP A 342 16.30 1.66 0.39
N ALA A 343 15.40 1.83 -0.59
CA ALA A 343 15.44 1.09 -1.85
C ALA A 343 16.69 1.42 -2.68
N LEU A 344 17.02 2.72 -2.82
CA LEU A 344 18.21 3.19 -3.52
C LEU A 344 19.49 2.70 -2.85
N GLU A 345 19.54 2.70 -1.52
CA GLU A 345 20.69 2.28 -0.74
C GLU A 345 20.97 0.77 -0.90
N ILE A 346 19.93 -0.07 -0.93
CA ILE A 346 20.09 -1.49 -1.28
C ILE A 346 20.68 -1.63 -2.69
N GLY A 347 20.14 -0.91 -3.68
CA GLY A 347 20.68 -0.93 -5.04
C GLY A 347 22.15 -0.49 -5.10
N ARG A 348 22.50 0.59 -4.39
CA ARG A 348 23.87 1.10 -4.28
C ARG A 348 24.81 0.07 -3.67
N ALA A 349 24.36 -0.68 -2.66
CA ALA A 349 25.13 -1.75 -2.05
C ALA A 349 25.44 -2.88 -3.06
N PHE A 350 24.47 -3.30 -3.87
CA PHE A 350 24.69 -4.29 -4.94
C PHE A 350 25.72 -3.82 -5.97
N SER A 351 25.67 -2.56 -6.37
CA SER A 351 26.63 -2.01 -7.34
C SER A 351 28.06 -1.92 -6.81
N LYS A 352 28.24 -1.88 -5.48
CA LYS A 352 29.57 -1.91 -4.83
C LYS A 352 30.16 -3.31 -4.66
N LEU A 353 29.41 -4.39 -4.91
CA LEU A 353 29.90 -5.76 -4.71
C LEU A 353 31.03 -6.20 -5.66
N GLY A 354 31.30 -5.44 -6.72
CA GLY A 354 32.29 -5.79 -7.74
C GLY A 354 31.91 -7.01 -8.60
N LYS A 355 30.76 -7.64 -8.34
CA LYS A 355 30.17 -8.73 -9.13
C LYS A 355 28.67 -8.52 -9.27
N LYS A 356 28.14 -8.77 -10.47
CA LYS A 356 26.68 -8.75 -10.70
C LYS A 356 26.01 -9.95 -9.99
N PRO A 357 24.78 -9.79 -9.46
CA PRO A 357 24.00 -10.92 -8.98
C PRO A 357 23.72 -11.94 -10.11
N GLU A 358 23.29 -13.16 -9.79
CA GLU A 358 22.98 -14.16 -10.82
C GLU A 358 21.64 -13.88 -11.48
N LYS A 359 20.65 -13.43 -10.69
CA LYS A 359 19.32 -13.00 -11.12
C LYS A 359 19.21 -11.47 -11.05
N SER A 360 18.26 -10.88 -11.76
CA SER A 360 18.11 -9.42 -11.82
C SER A 360 17.54 -8.82 -10.54
N ILE A 361 17.76 -7.52 -10.36
CA ILE A 361 17.11 -6.70 -9.34
C ILE A 361 16.42 -5.54 -10.05
N ILE A 362 15.17 -5.27 -9.69
CA ILE A 362 14.44 -4.10 -10.16
C ILE A 362 14.20 -3.19 -8.96
N LEU A 363 14.63 -1.94 -9.07
CA LEU A 363 14.14 -0.87 -8.20
C LEU A 363 12.98 -0.21 -8.92
N LEU A 364 11.80 -0.23 -8.29
CA LEU A 364 10.57 0.36 -8.82
C LEU A 364 10.12 1.48 -7.87
N PHE A 365 9.83 2.64 -8.44
CA PHE A 365 9.22 3.76 -7.75
C PHE A 365 7.87 4.09 -8.39
N PRO A 366 6.78 3.51 -7.88
CA PRO A 366 5.44 3.76 -8.41
C PRO A 366 4.99 5.21 -8.19
N THR A 367 4.14 5.69 -9.11
CA THR A 367 3.35 6.90 -8.89
C THR A 367 1.98 6.58 -8.31
N SER A 368 1.36 7.55 -7.65
CA SER A 368 -0.05 7.56 -7.27
C SER A 368 -0.41 6.40 -6.32
N GLU A 369 0.48 6.08 -5.38
CA GLU A 369 0.17 5.16 -4.28
C GLU A 369 -0.92 5.75 -3.39
N GLU A 370 -0.79 7.03 -3.05
CA GLU A 370 -1.65 7.79 -2.13
C GLU A 370 -3.11 7.89 -2.59
N GLN A 371 -3.33 7.63 -3.88
CA GLN A 371 -4.64 7.67 -4.51
C GLN A 371 -5.24 6.28 -4.73
N GLY A 372 -4.53 5.22 -4.39
CA GLY A 372 -4.96 3.82 -4.47
C GLY A 372 -4.08 2.93 -5.34
N LEU A 373 -2.76 2.97 -5.14
CA LEU A 373 -1.81 2.01 -5.74
C LEU A 373 -1.76 2.01 -7.28
N ASN A 374 -2.14 3.11 -7.92
CA ASN A 374 -2.34 3.15 -9.38
C ASN A 374 -1.07 2.80 -10.16
N GLY A 375 0.09 3.27 -9.72
CA GLY A 375 1.37 3.01 -10.39
C GLY A 375 1.79 1.55 -10.32
N SER A 376 1.71 0.92 -9.15
CA SER A 376 2.08 -0.49 -8.96
C SER A 376 1.05 -1.43 -9.61
N GLU A 377 -0.24 -1.09 -9.55
CA GLU A 377 -1.28 -1.79 -10.32
C GLU A 377 -0.98 -1.77 -11.82
N TYR A 378 -0.69 -0.59 -12.39
CA TYR A 378 -0.32 -0.48 -13.81
C TYR A 378 0.95 -1.26 -14.14
N TYR A 379 1.99 -1.20 -13.29
CA TYR A 379 3.23 -1.93 -13.50
C TYR A 379 3.00 -3.44 -13.54
N THR A 380 2.22 -4.00 -12.61
CA THR A 380 2.00 -5.45 -12.55
C THR A 380 1.22 -6.01 -13.73
N GLU A 381 0.44 -5.17 -14.44
CA GLU A 381 -0.21 -5.50 -15.71
C GLU A 381 0.72 -5.29 -16.93
N HIS A 382 1.72 -4.41 -16.81
CA HIS A 382 2.66 -4.06 -17.89
C HIS A 382 4.13 -4.17 -17.43
N PRO A 383 4.59 -5.33 -16.93
CA PRO A 383 5.85 -5.38 -16.23
C PRO A 383 7.05 -5.54 -17.15
N ILE A 384 8.22 -5.15 -16.65
CA ILE A 384 9.52 -5.35 -17.33
C ILE A 384 9.83 -6.86 -17.44
N ILE A 385 9.53 -7.60 -16.37
CA ILE A 385 9.65 -9.05 -16.28
C ILE A 385 8.26 -9.61 -15.93
N PRO A 386 7.76 -10.65 -16.64
CA PRO A 386 6.46 -11.24 -16.34
C PRO A 386 6.32 -11.62 -14.87
N MET A 387 5.13 -11.41 -14.26
CA MET A 387 4.89 -11.70 -12.84
C MET A 387 5.23 -13.15 -12.43
N SER A 388 5.05 -14.12 -13.35
CA SER A 388 5.45 -15.51 -13.13
C SER A 388 6.96 -15.70 -12.92
N SER A 389 7.78 -14.81 -13.49
CA SER A 389 9.24 -14.75 -13.36
C SER A 389 9.71 -13.73 -12.31
N THR A 390 8.81 -12.97 -11.69
CA THR A 390 9.12 -12.18 -10.50
C THR A 390 9.23 -13.11 -9.29
N ILE A 391 10.37 -13.04 -8.60
CA ILE A 391 10.75 -13.94 -7.50
C ILE A 391 10.03 -13.54 -6.21
N ALA A 392 10.11 -12.26 -5.87
CA ALA A 392 9.50 -11.65 -4.71
C ALA A 392 9.41 -10.14 -4.91
N CYS A 393 8.54 -9.48 -4.15
CA CYS A 393 8.45 -8.03 -4.04
C CYS A 393 8.68 -7.60 -2.58
N LEU A 394 9.79 -6.91 -2.31
CA LEU A 394 10.05 -6.28 -1.03
C LEU A 394 9.60 -4.82 -1.13
N ASN A 395 8.65 -4.42 -0.31
CA ASN A 395 8.18 -3.05 -0.20
C ASN A 395 8.51 -2.53 1.19
N ASN A 396 8.75 -1.24 1.33
CA ASN A 396 8.67 -0.59 2.62
C ASN A 396 7.91 0.72 2.46
N ASP A 397 7.28 1.12 3.56
CA ASP A 397 6.58 2.38 3.70
C ASP A 397 6.76 2.87 5.16
N MET A 398 6.63 4.17 5.40
CA MET A 398 6.69 4.83 6.70
C MET A 398 7.84 4.38 7.63
N MET A 399 9.08 4.34 7.13
CA MET A 399 10.24 3.98 7.96
C MET A 399 10.65 5.16 8.86
N VAL A 400 10.06 5.26 10.06
CA VAL A 400 10.33 6.36 11.01
C VAL A 400 11.76 6.24 11.60
N PRO A 401 12.65 7.23 11.39
CA PRO A 401 14.03 7.15 11.90
C PRO A 401 14.13 7.46 13.41
N ARG A 402 14.04 6.43 14.25
CA ARG A 402 13.98 6.57 15.71
C ARG A 402 14.81 5.54 16.50
N GLY A 403 15.97 5.20 15.96
CA GLY A 403 16.94 4.30 16.59
C GLY A 403 16.65 2.82 16.38
N ARG A 404 17.40 1.97 17.06
CA ARG A 404 17.43 0.52 16.78
C ARG A 404 16.23 -0.19 17.38
N MET A 405 15.79 -1.23 16.69
CA MET A 405 14.65 -2.04 17.08
C MET A 405 15.08 -3.48 17.35
N LEU A 406 14.37 -4.16 18.25
CA LEU A 406 14.47 -5.60 18.49
C LEU A 406 13.51 -6.37 17.59
N ASP A 407 12.35 -5.80 17.29
CA ASP A 407 11.40 -6.40 16.36
C ASP A 407 11.76 -6.09 14.91
N ILE A 408 11.32 -6.97 14.02
CA ILE A 408 11.02 -6.67 12.61
C ILE A 408 9.53 -6.91 12.48
N THR A 409 8.78 -5.82 12.40
CA THR A 409 7.34 -5.86 12.16
C THR A 409 7.08 -6.32 10.73
N MET A 410 6.35 -7.42 10.59
CA MET A 410 6.09 -8.10 9.33
C MET A 410 4.64 -7.85 8.90
N ILE A 411 4.46 -6.87 8.02
CA ILE A 411 3.19 -6.63 7.34
C ILE A 411 3.07 -7.67 6.21
N GLY A 412 2.17 -8.64 6.39
CA GLY A 412 2.08 -9.84 5.54
C GLY A 412 2.71 -11.10 6.14
N TYR A 413 2.97 -11.11 7.46
CA TYR A 413 3.41 -12.31 8.17
C TYR A 413 2.46 -13.49 7.91
N GLY A 414 3.01 -14.66 7.62
CA GLY A 414 2.26 -15.88 7.37
C GLY A 414 1.69 -15.99 5.96
N TYR A 415 2.03 -15.09 5.03
CA TYR A 415 1.53 -15.11 3.63
C TYR A 415 2.52 -15.74 2.65
N SER A 416 3.79 -15.91 3.05
CA SER A 416 4.77 -16.58 2.20
C SER A 416 5.98 -17.11 2.98
N THR A 417 6.80 -17.91 2.32
CA THR A 417 8.07 -18.38 2.90
C THR A 417 9.14 -17.29 3.05
N LEU A 418 8.86 -16.02 2.68
CA LEU A 418 9.72 -14.88 3.01
C LEU A 418 9.93 -14.76 4.53
N ASP A 419 8.94 -15.15 5.34
CA ASP A 419 9.03 -15.15 6.81
C ASP A 419 10.26 -15.91 7.30
N SER A 420 10.59 -17.05 6.68
CA SER A 420 11.74 -17.87 7.10
C SER A 420 13.07 -17.19 6.79
N LEU A 421 13.16 -16.49 5.65
CA LEU A 421 14.36 -15.72 5.28
C LEU A 421 14.58 -14.54 6.23
N TYR A 422 13.50 -13.81 6.55
CA TYR A 422 13.54 -12.74 7.55
C TYR A 422 13.89 -13.27 8.94
N GLN A 423 13.33 -14.42 9.33
CA GLN A 423 13.60 -15.02 10.64
C GLN A 423 15.07 -15.39 10.82
N GLU A 424 15.71 -15.98 9.81
CA GLU A 424 17.15 -16.27 9.85
C GLU A 424 17.99 -14.99 9.88
N ALA A 425 17.67 -13.99 9.05
CA ALA A 425 18.42 -12.74 8.99
C ALA A 425 18.29 -11.91 10.28
N ALA A 426 17.11 -11.91 10.90
CA ALA A 426 16.83 -11.27 12.19
C ALA A 426 17.62 -11.93 13.33
N ALA A 427 17.57 -13.26 13.41
CA ALA A 427 18.21 -14.01 14.50
C ALA A 427 19.72 -13.79 14.57
N LYS A 428 20.40 -13.64 13.42
CA LYS A 428 21.85 -13.31 13.34
C LYS A 428 22.20 -11.98 14.02
N ARG A 429 21.23 -11.08 14.14
CA ARG A 429 21.38 -9.73 14.73
C ARG A 429 20.73 -9.61 16.09
N GLY A 430 20.28 -10.71 16.69
CA GLY A 430 19.57 -10.71 17.98
C GLY A 430 18.20 -10.03 17.92
N ARG A 431 17.58 -9.97 16.72
CA ARG A 431 16.24 -9.43 16.47
C ARG A 431 15.24 -10.56 16.27
N TYR A 432 13.95 -10.25 16.40
CA TYR A 432 12.85 -11.21 16.25
C TYR A 432 11.75 -10.67 15.33
N LEU A 433 10.97 -11.58 14.73
CA LEU A 433 9.83 -11.16 13.91
C LEU A 433 8.61 -10.86 14.79
N LEU A 434 7.94 -9.75 14.51
CA LEU A 434 6.68 -9.38 15.11
C LEU A 434 5.60 -9.33 14.02
N PRO A 435 4.57 -10.18 14.05
CA PRO A 435 3.40 -9.99 13.18
C PRO A 435 2.75 -8.63 13.45
N ASP A 436 2.17 -8.00 12.42
CA ASP A 436 1.50 -6.70 12.55
C ASP A 436 0.53 -6.66 13.75
N PRO A 437 0.83 -5.87 14.81
CA PRO A 437 -0.03 -5.78 15.98
C PRO A 437 -1.37 -5.09 15.67
N ASN A 438 -1.45 -4.37 14.55
CA ASN A 438 -2.61 -3.59 14.10
C ASN A 438 -3.22 -4.17 12.81
N SER A 439 -3.06 -5.47 12.57
CA SER A 439 -3.49 -6.17 11.34
C SER A 439 -4.98 -6.03 11.01
N HIS A 440 -5.82 -5.74 12.00
CA HIS A 440 -7.23 -5.42 11.83
C HIS A 440 -7.50 -4.16 10.97
N THR A 441 -6.50 -3.28 10.80
CA THR A 441 -6.60 -2.08 9.96
C THR A 441 -6.33 -2.35 8.48
N GLY A 442 -5.86 -3.55 8.15
CA GLY A 442 -5.60 -3.99 6.77
C GLY A 442 -4.39 -3.32 6.11
N LEU A 443 -3.34 -3.00 6.89
CA LEU A 443 -2.14 -2.32 6.38
C LEU A 443 -1.47 -3.07 5.21
N PHE A 444 -1.55 -4.41 5.20
CA PHE A 444 -1.07 -5.22 4.08
C PHE A 444 -1.74 -4.94 2.72
N PHE A 445 -2.95 -4.36 2.72
CA PHE A 445 -3.69 -4.03 1.48
C PHE A 445 -3.56 -2.56 1.07
N ARG A 446 -2.55 -1.86 1.62
CA ARG A 446 -2.44 -0.39 1.57
C ARG A 446 -1.07 0.11 1.09
N SER A 447 -0.29 -0.70 0.38
CA SER A 447 0.98 -0.24 -0.20
C SER A 447 1.36 -1.09 -1.42
N ASP A 448 2.43 -0.71 -2.12
CA ASP A 448 2.74 -1.16 -3.49
C ASP A 448 3.11 -2.64 -3.63
N HIS A 449 3.34 -3.36 -2.53
CA HIS A 449 3.51 -4.81 -2.56
C HIS A 449 2.21 -5.55 -2.89
N PHE A 450 1.05 -4.96 -2.60
CA PHE A 450 -0.23 -5.65 -2.70
C PHE A 450 -0.63 -6.02 -4.14
N PRO A 451 -0.45 -5.16 -5.16
CA PRO A 451 -0.70 -5.54 -6.55
C PRO A 451 0.15 -6.74 -7.01
N PHE A 452 1.40 -6.83 -6.54
CA PHE A 452 2.27 -8.00 -6.79
C PHE A 452 1.71 -9.25 -6.12
N PHE A 453 1.25 -9.13 -4.87
CA PHE A 453 0.62 -10.23 -4.14
C PHE A 453 -0.63 -10.75 -4.85
N ARG A 454 -1.50 -9.86 -5.35
CA ARG A 454 -2.68 -10.24 -6.15
C ARG A 454 -2.32 -10.99 -7.44
N LYS A 455 -1.10 -10.81 -7.96
CA LYS A 455 -0.57 -11.53 -9.12
C LYS A 455 0.20 -12.80 -8.76
N GLY A 456 0.14 -13.24 -7.50
CA GLY A 456 0.77 -14.48 -7.04
C GLY A 456 2.26 -14.36 -6.73
N VAL A 457 2.79 -13.13 -6.63
CA VAL A 457 4.18 -12.89 -6.23
C VAL A 457 4.25 -12.82 -4.70
N PRO A 458 5.15 -13.57 -4.05
CA PRO A 458 5.46 -13.38 -2.63
C PRO A 458 5.90 -11.95 -2.36
N SER A 459 5.16 -11.25 -1.49
CA SER A 459 5.45 -9.86 -1.17
C SER A 459 5.38 -9.60 0.32
N ILE A 460 6.20 -8.65 0.79
CA ILE A 460 6.30 -8.33 2.21
C ILE A 460 6.63 -6.85 2.40
N TRP A 461 6.14 -6.28 3.51
CA TRP A 461 6.63 -5.04 4.10
C TRP A 461 7.18 -5.32 5.50
N ALA A 462 8.48 -5.06 5.70
CA ALA A 462 9.21 -5.49 6.89
C ALA A 462 10.20 -4.42 7.38
N TYR A 463 9.98 -3.94 8.61
CA TYR A 463 10.74 -2.84 9.22
C TYR A 463 10.68 -2.93 10.76
N GLY A 464 11.64 -2.35 11.46
CA GLY A 464 11.59 -2.25 12.92
C GLY A 464 10.63 -1.17 13.38
N CYS A 465 9.76 -1.47 14.36
CA CYS A 465 8.77 -0.51 14.81
C CYS A 465 8.39 -0.61 16.29
N TYR A 466 7.94 -1.75 16.81
CA TYR A 466 7.18 -1.76 18.07
C TYR A 466 7.99 -2.18 19.32
N ASP A 467 9.30 -2.39 19.21
CA ASP A 467 10.17 -2.75 20.33
C ASP A 467 11.56 -2.11 20.20
N SER A 468 11.72 -0.91 20.75
CA SER A 468 13.01 -0.20 20.74
C SER A 468 14.05 -0.94 21.59
N ARG A 469 15.26 -1.10 21.04
CA ARG A 469 16.39 -1.71 21.74
C ARG A 469 16.85 -0.86 22.94
N GLU A 470 16.77 0.46 22.81
CA GLU A 470 17.21 1.42 23.82
C GLU A 470 16.10 1.78 24.83
N HIS A 471 14.86 1.85 24.38
CA HIS A 471 13.75 2.44 25.16
C HIS A 471 12.58 1.48 25.44
N GLY A 472 12.57 0.29 24.83
CA GLY A 472 11.55 -0.73 25.00
C GLY A 472 10.22 -0.45 24.27
N LYS A 473 9.28 -1.40 24.41
CA LYS A 473 8.00 -1.44 23.69
C LYS A 473 7.10 -0.23 23.89
N GLN A 474 6.92 0.22 25.15
CA GLN A 474 5.98 1.31 25.44
C GLN A 474 6.39 2.60 24.74
N TRP A 475 7.67 2.98 24.85
CA TRP A 475 8.19 4.14 24.13
C TRP A 475 8.05 3.98 22.62
N ALA A 476 8.28 2.77 22.10
CA ALA A 476 8.18 2.51 20.68
C ALA A 476 6.74 2.64 20.17
N MET A 477 5.75 2.19 20.95
CA MET A 477 4.33 2.38 20.64
C MET A 477 3.91 3.84 20.75
N ASP A 478 4.27 4.53 21.84
CA ASP A 478 3.88 5.94 22.07
C ASP A 478 4.41 6.86 20.95
N THR A 479 5.64 6.65 20.51
CA THR A 479 6.26 7.43 19.43
C THR A 479 5.68 7.11 18.05
N TRP A 480 5.27 5.86 17.81
CA TRP A 480 4.56 5.49 16.58
C TRP A 480 3.15 6.09 16.54
N ASP A 481 2.41 6.01 17.64
CA ASP A 481 1.08 6.59 17.76
C ASP A 481 1.11 8.12 17.60
N ASP A 482 2.14 8.78 18.15
CA ASP A 482 2.38 10.21 17.94
C ASP A 482 2.64 10.54 16.46
N PHE A 483 3.50 9.76 15.78
CA PHE A 483 3.74 9.92 14.35
C PHE A 483 2.43 9.80 13.53
N ILE A 484 1.66 8.74 13.74
CA ILE A 484 0.38 8.52 13.03
C ILE A 484 -0.60 9.66 13.32
N LYS A 485 -0.67 10.13 14.57
CA LYS A 485 -1.62 11.14 15.01
C LYS A 485 -1.25 12.56 14.61
N ASN A 486 0.04 12.90 14.55
CA ASN A 486 0.48 14.29 14.44
C ASN A 486 1.39 14.59 13.24
N VAL A 487 1.94 13.57 12.56
CA VAL A 487 2.93 13.74 11.49
C VAL A 487 2.47 13.12 10.16
N TYR A 488 2.04 11.86 10.17
CA TYR A 488 1.61 11.13 8.98
C TYR A 488 0.52 11.88 8.19
N HIS A 489 0.70 12.00 6.86
CA HIS A 489 -0.20 12.74 5.95
C HIS A 489 -0.46 14.20 6.37
N ARG A 490 0.54 14.89 6.94
CA ARG A 490 0.41 16.29 7.36
C ARG A 490 1.64 17.09 6.89
N PRO A 491 1.53 18.43 6.82
CA PRO A 491 2.70 19.27 6.55
C PRO A 491 3.85 19.04 7.54
N ALA A 492 3.54 18.55 8.75
CA ALA A 492 4.53 18.20 9.76
C ALA A 492 5.50 17.06 9.37
N ASP A 493 5.25 16.26 8.32
CA ASP A 493 6.17 15.23 7.82
C ASP A 493 7.38 15.81 7.08
N ASN A 494 8.20 16.53 7.83
CA ASN A 494 9.41 17.21 7.41
C ASN A 494 10.66 16.47 7.88
N TYR A 495 11.75 16.56 7.09
CA TYR A 495 13.03 15.97 7.46
C TYR A 495 13.58 16.58 8.77
N ASN A 496 14.05 15.73 9.68
CA ASN A 496 14.70 16.16 10.92
C ASN A 496 16.17 15.72 10.94
N PRO A 497 17.14 16.65 11.03
CA PRO A 497 18.56 16.32 11.06
C PRO A 497 19.01 15.56 12.32
N ASN A 498 18.21 15.56 13.39
CA ASN A 498 18.51 14.88 14.66
C ASN A 498 17.98 13.45 14.71
N TRP A 499 17.36 12.97 13.63
CA TRP A 499 16.87 11.60 13.52
C TRP A 499 17.98 10.56 13.73
N ASP A 500 17.64 9.47 14.42
CA ASP A 500 18.52 8.31 14.58
C ASP A 500 18.19 7.25 13.51
N TRP A 501 19.07 7.17 12.52
CA TRP A 501 18.94 6.29 11.35
C TRP A 501 19.48 4.88 11.58
N SER A 502 20.01 4.57 12.77
CA SER A 502 20.65 3.29 13.05
C SER A 502 19.71 2.09 12.89
N GLY A 503 18.43 2.23 13.24
CA GLY A 503 17.43 1.18 13.03
C GLY A 503 17.14 0.91 11.55
N ILE A 504 16.93 1.97 10.77
CA ILE A 504 16.71 1.87 9.32
C ILE A 504 17.93 1.23 8.64
N ALA A 505 19.15 1.59 9.07
CA ALA A 505 20.36 0.95 8.54
C ALA A 505 20.38 -0.56 8.78
N GLU A 506 20.04 -1.04 9.99
CA GLU A 506 19.93 -2.48 10.28
C GLU A 506 18.82 -3.15 9.45
N ASP A 507 17.68 -2.47 9.21
CA ASP A 507 16.61 -2.97 8.34
C ASP A 507 17.06 -3.08 6.87
N THR A 508 17.81 -2.08 6.38
CA THR A 508 18.43 -2.07 5.04
C THR A 508 19.42 -3.22 4.89
N GLU A 509 20.24 -3.51 5.90
CA GLU A 509 21.17 -4.63 5.89
C GLU A 509 20.45 -5.99 5.78
N ILE A 510 19.35 -6.16 6.52
CA ILE A 510 18.54 -7.39 6.49
C ILE A 510 17.90 -7.56 5.12
N ALA A 511 17.26 -6.51 4.58
CA ALA A 511 16.68 -6.55 3.25
C ALA A 511 17.74 -6.84 2.18
N PHE A 512 18.91 -6.21 2.25
CA PHE A 512 20.04 -6.50 1.36
C PHE A 512 20.47 -7.97 1.42
N GLU A 513 20.61 -8.56 2.62
CA GLU A 513 20.99 -9.97 2.80
C GLU A 513 19.96 -10.91 2.14
N ILE A 514 18.67 -10.61 2.29
CA ILE A 514 17.58 -11.40 1.71
C ILE A 514 17.60 -11.29 0.18
N VAL A 515 17.71 -10.08 -0.36
CA VAL A 515 17.82 -9.89 -1.82
C VAL A 515 19.08 -10.58 -2.37
N TYR A 516 20.19 -10.54 -1.63
CA TYR A 516 21.43 -11.20 -2.04
C TYR A 516 21.24 -12.71 -2.13
N GLU A 517 20.54 -13.29 -1.15
CA GLU A 517 20.24 -14.71 -1.15
C GLU A 517 19.30 -15.11 -2.30
N LEU A 518 18.20 -14.38 -2.48
CA LEU A 518 17.21 -14.62 -3.54
C LEU A 518 17.79 -14.49 -4.95
N THR A 519 18.75 -13.58 -5.13
CA THR A 519 19.42 -13.33 -6.42
C THR A 519 20.69 -14.14 -6.63
N SER A 520 21.08 -14.96 -5.64
CA SER A 520 22.15 -15.94 -5.77
C SER A 520 21.66 -17.19 -6.53
N GLY A 521 22.58 -17.95 -7.13
CA GLY A 521 22.27 -19.20 -7.83
C GLY A 521 21.74 -20.33 -6.94
N LYS A 522 21.78 -20.16 -5.61
CA LYS A 522 21.29 -21.14 -4.63
C LYS A 522 19.97 -20.74 -3.96
N GLY A 523 19.52 -19.49 -4.14
CA GLY A 523 18.29 -19.00 -3.53
C GLY A 523 17.07 -19.65 -4.18
N GLU A 524 16.28 -20.36 -3.37
CA GLU A 524 14.98 -20.87 -3.78
C GLU A 524 13.97 -19.72 -3.93
N LYS A 525 13.05 -19.85 -4.90
CA LYS A 525 11.97 -18.88 -5.07
C LYS A 525 11.00 -19.03 -3.88
N PRO A 526 10.69 -17.96 -3.12
CA PRO A 526 9.68 -18.03 -2.08
C PRO A 526 8.33 -18.43 -2.67
N VAL A 527 7.47 -19.03 -1.84
CA VAL A 527 6.12 -19.42 -2.26
C VAL A 527 5.09 -18.82 -1.32
N LEU A 528 3.92 -18.49 -1.86
CA LEU A 528 2.78 -18.09 -1.05
C LEU A 528 2.33 -19.28 -0.18
N THR A 529 2.02 -18.99 1.08
CA THR A 529 1.33 -19.94 1.96
C THR A 529 -0.16 -19.90 1.65
N LYS A 530 -0.85 -21.02 1.92
CA LYS A 530 -2.28 -21.16 1.62
C LYS A 530 -3.15 -20.37 2.60
#